data_AF-A0A2V5MJ58-F1
#
_entry.id   AF-A0A2V5MJ58-F1
#
_cell.length_a   1.000
_cell.length_b   1.000
_cell.length_c   1.000
_cell.angle_alpha   90.00
_cell.angle_beta   90.00
_cell.angle_gamma   90.00
#
_symmetry.space_group_name_H-M   'P 1'
#
loop_
_entity.id
_entity.type
_entity.pdbx_description
1 polymer ?
#
loop_
_entity_poly.entity_id
_entity_poly.type
_entity_poly.pdbx_seq_one_letter_code
_entity_poly.pdbx_strand_id
1 'polypeptide(L)'
;MQNLCKSAKSVDKLFRHERDLKTMASPIRILTAVPICDGHDSAINTVNLEFIRHGIEVIYLGYHRSVGDIVRAAIQEDVRAIGISSYNGGHIEFFAEIVDLLRKKGADDIKVFGGGGGTITHEDAAIMKRKGVDEIFFAGTSLEEMVKFVHQRYGKPRGKRTRAKTLDMELAHKLSEIEEAAGKSKKHQTASSAKAAKAAAAGSKIEHQTSRVVGFTKDHVD
;
A
#
# COMPACT_ATOMS: atom_id res chain seq x y z
N MET A 1 34.28 24.36 24.32
CA MET A 1 34.23 22.96 23.84
C MET A 1 32.90 22.22 24.07
N GLN A 2 31.85 22.82 24.66
CA GLN A 2 30.59 22.10 24.96
C GLN A 2 29.56 22.05 23.82
N ASN A 3 29.69 22.87 22.77
CA ASN A 3 28.71 22.95 21.68
C ASN A 3 28.85 21.86 20.59
N LEU A 4 30.02 21.22 20.48
CA LEU A 4 30.26 20.16 19.48
C LEU A 4 29.63 18.82 19.89
N CYS A 5 29.55 18.54 21.20
CA CYS A 5 29.01 17.28 21.74
C CYS A 5 27.46 17.21 21.71
N LYS A 6 26.77 18.37 21.70
CA LYS A 6 25.30 18.42 21.55
C LYS A 6 24.85 18.08 20.12
N SER A 7 25.66 18.45 19.11
CA SER A 7 25.40 18.14 17.70
C SER A 7 25.45 16.64 17.43
N ALA A 8 26.51 15.95 17.90
CA ALA A 8 26.69 14.50 17.76
C ALA A 8 25.49 13.67 18.29
N LYS A 9 24.94 14.05 19.44
CA LYS A 9 23.74 13.39 20.03
C LYS A 9 22.47 13.61 19.20
N SER A 10 22.36 14.72 18.48
CA SER A 10 21.23 15.04 17.61
C SER A 10 21.29 14.23 16.31
N VAL A 11 22.48 14.14 15.70
CA VAL A 11 22.69 13.29 14.51
C VAL A 11 22.49 11.82 14.85
N ASP A 12 22.96 11.34 16.00
CA ASP A 12 22.70 9.96 16.45
C ASP A 12 21.23 9.66 16.75
N LYS A 13 20.41 10.68 17.03
CA LYS A 13 18.96 10.55 17.24
C LYS A 13 18.21 10.55 15.90
N LEU A 14 18.66 11.36 14.95
CA LEU A 14 18.21 11.37 13.56
C LEU A 14 18.56 10.06 12.83
N PHE A 15 19.80 9.58 12.97
CA PHE A 15 20.26 8.29 12.43
C PHE A 15 19.66 7.08 13.14
N ARG A 16 19.10 7.25 14.35
CA ARG A 16 18.26 6.20 14.99
C ARG A 16 16.88 6.13 14.33
N HIS A 17 16.23 7.28 14.12
CA HIS A 17 14.95 7.33 13.40
C HIS A 17 15.03 6.73 11.97
N GLU A 18 16.12 7.02 11.24
CA GLU A 18 16.33 6.48 9.89
C GLU A 18 16.63 4.97 9.86
N ARG A 19 17.24 4.43 10.93
CA ARG A 19 17.46 2.98 11.11
C ARG A 19 16.22 2.25 11.60
N ASP A 20 15.38 2.92 12.39
CA ASP A 20 14.09 2.39 12.85
C ASP A 20 13.08 2.32 11.69
N LEU A 21 13.11 3.26 10.75
CA LEU A 21 12.33 3.22 9.50
C LEU A 21 12.65 1.99 8.63
N LYS A 22 13.88 1.47 8.69
CA LYS A 22 14.30 0.28 7.93
C LYS A 22 13.90 -1.05 8.59
N THR A 23 13.39 -0.99 9.82
CA THR A 23 12.94 -2.13 10.63
C THR A 23 11.46 -2.02 11.00
N MET A 24 10.67 -1.22 10.26
CA MET A 24 9.22 -1.26 10.39
C MET A 24 8.74 -2.60 9.81
N ALA A 25 8.14 -3.44 10.65
CA ALA A 25 7.37 -4.58 10.17
C ALA A 25 6.43 -4.09 9.06
N SER A 26 6.40 -4.78 7.92
CA SER A 26 5.60 -4.34 6.77
C SER A 26 4.16 -4.05 7.22
N PRO A 27 3.58 -2.90 6.84
CA PRO A 27 2.26 -2.50 7.30
C PRO A 27 1.22 -3.56 6.92
N ILE A 28 0.25 -3.78 7.81
CA ILE A 28 -0.82 -4.73 7.56
C ILE A 28 -1.75 -4.11 6.51
N ARG A 29 -1.77 -4.69 5.31
CA ARG A 29 -2.71 -4.32 4.25
C ARG A 29 -3.92 -5.22 4.25
N ILE A 30 -5.10 -4.64 4.23
CA ILE A 30 -6.37 -5.35 4.12
C ILE A 30 -7.16 -4.78 2.95
N LEU A 31 -7.73 -5.65 2.14
CA LEU A 31 -8.70 -5.26 1.13
C LEU A 31 -10.10 -5.45 1.69
N THR A 32 -10.98 -4.46 1.57
CA THR A 32 -12.39 -4.59 1.95
C THR A 32 -13.32 -4.37 0.76
N ALA A 33 -14.39 -5.16 0.71
CA ALA A 33 -15.37 -5.11 -0.38
C ALA A 33 -16.76 -5.56 0.10
N VAL A 34 -17.78 -5.14 -0.64
CA VAL A 34 -19.17 -5.57 -0.45
C VAL A 34 -19.60 -6.40 -1.69
N PRO A 35 -20.24 -7.57 -1.52
CA PRO A 35 -20.62 -8.47 -2.60
C PRO A 35 -21.53 -7.87 -3.69
N ILE A 36 -21.70 -8.61 -4.78
CA ILE A 36 -22.67 -8.30 -5.83
C ILE A 36 -24.08 -8.23 -5.23
N CYS A 37 -24.86 -7.25 -5.71
CA CYS A 37 -26.22 -6.97 -5.26
C CYS A 37 -26.38 -6.59 -3.78
N ASP A 38 -25.30 -6.26 -3.06
CA ASP A 38 -25.35 -5.75 -1.70
C ASP A 38 -24.90 -4.28 -1.66
N GLY A 39 -25.79 -3.40 -1.17
CA GLY A 39 -25.56 -1.95 -1.06
C GLY A 39 -25.27 -1.50 0.37
N HIS A 40 -25.14 -2.42 1.33
CA HIS A 40 -24.94 -2.10 2.74
C HIS A 40 -23.46 -1.82 3.03
N ASP A 41 -23.01 -0.62 2.71
CA ASP A 41 -21.63 -0.21 2.89
C ASP A 41 -21.35 0.54 4.20
N SER A 42 -22.40 0.93 4.94
CA SER A 42 -22.26 1.77 6.12
C SER A 42 -21.45 1.10 7.24
N ALA A 43 -21.66 -0.20 7.46
CA ALA A 43 -20.95 -0.98 8.46
C ALA A 43 -19.46 -1.12 8.11
N ILE A 44 -19.16 -1.49 6.86
CA ILE A 44 -17.76 -1.68 6.43
C ILE A 44 -17.00 -0.36 6.39
N ASN A 45 -17.64 0.76 6.04
CA ASN A 45 -17.02 2.08 6.07
C ASN A 45 -16.60 2.48 7.50
N THR A 46 -17.44 2.17 8.49
CA THR A 46 -17.11 2.42 9.91
C THR A 46 -15.93 1.57 10.36
N VAL A 47 -15.92 0.28 10.00
CA VAL A 47 -14.82 -0.65 10.33
C VAL A 47 -13.52 -0.22 9.65
N ASN A 48 -13.57 0.20 8.39
CA ASN A 48 -12.42 0.70 7.62
C ASN A 48 -11.79 1.93 8.29
N LEU A 49 -12.61 2.88 8.73
CA LEU A 49 -12.12 4.06 9.45
C LEU A 49 -11.41 3.68 10.75
N GLU A 50 -11.93 2.71 11.49
CA GLU A 50 -11.27 2.24 12.70
C GLU A 50 -9.96 1.54 12.39
N PHE A 51 -9.91 0.66 11.37
CA PHE A 51 -8.66 0.05 10.93
C PHE A 51 -7.59 1.08 10.57
N ILE A 52 -7.96 2.12 9.82
CA ILE A 52 -7.05 3.21 9.44
C ILE A 52 -6.53 3.96 10.69
N ARG A 53 -7.39 4.23 11.67
CA ARG A 53 -7.00 4.88 12.94
C ARG A 53 -5.96 4.08 13.72
N HIS A 54 -5.95 2.75 13.56
CA HIS A 54 -5.00 1.85 14.21
C HIS A 54 -3.84 1.41 13.30
N GLY A 55 -3.56 2.16 12.24
CA GLY A 55 -2.38 1.97 11.39
C GLY A 55 -2.44 0.78 10.43
N ILE A 56 -3.65 0.26 10.16
CA ILE A 56 -3.89 -0.76 9.14
C ILE A 56 -4.16 -0.04 7.81
N GLU A 57 -3.46 -0.44 6.75
CA GLU A 57 -3.69 0.07 5.40
C GLU A 57 -4.91 -0.63 4.80
N VAL A 58 -5.93 0.15 4.42
CA VAL A 58 -7.19 -0.37 3.90
C VAL A 58 -7.36 -0.01 2.43
N ILE A 59 -7.48 -1.04 1.59
CA ILE A 59 -7.83 -0.92 0.18
C ILE A 59 -9.33 -1.20 0.06
N TYR A 60 -10.14 -0.15 -0.06
CA TYR A 60 -11.58 -0.29 -0.17
C TYR A 60 -12.01 -0.35 -1.64
N LEU A 61 -12.59 -1.47 -2.09
CA LEU A 61 -13.07 -1.63 -3.46
C LEU A 61 -14.49 -1.10 -3.69
N GLY A 62 -15.24 -0.80 -2.63
CA GLY A 62 -16.66 -0.47 -2.73
C GLY A 62 -17.56 -1.69 -2.81
N TYR A 63 -18.77 -1.46 -3.30
CA TYR A 63 -19.84 -2.44 -3.44
C TYR A 63 -20.02 -2.93 -4.88
N HIS A 64 -20.81 -3.99 -5.05
CA HIS A 64 -21.04 -4.66 -6.33
C HIS A 64 -19.76 -5.21 -6.98
N ARG A 65 -18.93 -5.90 -6.20
CA ARG A 65 -17.67 -6.49 -6.67
C ARG A 65 -17.78 -7.99 -6.86
N SER A 66 -17.37 -8.47 -8.04
CA SER A 66 -17.29 -9.90 -8.32
C SER A 66 -16.15 -10.55 -7.54
N VAL A 67 -16.27 -11.85 -7.28
CA VAL A 67 -15.22 -12.66 -6.66
C VAL A 67 -13.91 -12.54 -7.43
N GLY A 68 -13.97 -12.56 -8.76
CA GLY A 68 -12.80 -12.40 -9.62
C GLY A 68 -12.09 -11.06 -9.45
N ASP A 69 -12.84 -9.96 -9.31
CA ASP A 69 -12.28 -8.63 -9.12
C ASP A 69 -11.64 -8.47 -7.75
N ILE A 70 -12.32 -8.93 -6.70
CA ILE A 70 -11.83 -8.92 -5.33
C ILE A 70 -10.51 -9.69 -5.24
N VAL A 71 -10.48 -10.92 -5.76
CA VAL A 71 -9.29 -11.78 -5.70
C VAL A 71 -8.16 -11.19 -6.53
N ARG A 72 -8.44 -10.67 -7.72
CA ARG A 72 -7.41 -10.04 -8.58
C ARG A 72 -6.77 -8.83 -7.88
N ALA A 73 -7.58 -7.93 -7.32
CA ALA A 73 -7.08 -6.77 -6.60
C ALA A 73 -6.30 -7.20 -5.34
N ALA A 74 -6.82 -8.14 -4.55
CA ALA A 74 -6.13 -8.62 -3.34
C ALA A 74 -4.73 -9.20 -3.64
N ILE A 75 -4.61 -9.87 -4.79
CA ILE A 75 -3.36 -10.39 -5.30
C ILE A 75 -2.39 -9.28 -5.72
N GLN A 76 -2.89 -8.30 -6.49
CA GLN A 76 -2.08 -7.21 -7.03
C GLN A 76 -1.58 -6.27 -5.92
N GLU A 77 -2.44 -5.98 -4.95
CA GLU A 77 -2.15 -5.11 -3.80
C GLU A 77 -1.34 -5.80 -2.68
N ASP A 78 -1.02 -7.08 -2.86
CA ASP A 78 -0.34 -7.92 -1.85
C ASP A 78 -0.95 -7.78 -0.45
N VAL A 79 -2.27 -7.96 -0.37
CA VAL A 79 -2.94 -7.83 0.92
C VAL A 79 -2.71 -9.02 1.82
N ARG A 80 -2.83 -8.78 3.12
CA ARG A 80 -2.73 -9.81 4.15
C ARG A 80 -4.04 -10.55 4.31
N ALA A 81 -5.15 -9.83 4.19
CA ALA A 81 -6.48 -10.37 4.28
C ALA A 81 -7.50 -9.61 3.44
N ILE A 82 -8.61 -10.27 3.13
CA ILE A 82 -9.79 -9.74 2.49
C ILE A 82 -10.92 -9.72 3.53
N GLY A 83 -11.49 -8.54 3.77
CA GLY A 83 -12.66 -8.35 4.63
C GLY A 83 -13.92 -8.14 3.78
N ILE A 84 -14.91 -9.02 3.92
CA ILE A 84 -16.18 -8.93 3.19
C ILE A 84 -17.32 -8.59 4.15
N SER A 85 -18.14 -7.62 3.75
CA SER A 85 -19.38 -7.24 4.45
C SER A 85 -20.57 -7.70 3.63
N SER A 86 -21.39 -8.63 4.14
CA SER A 86 -22.48 -9.29 3.38
C SER A 86 -23.80 -9.33 4.17
N TYR A 87 -24.81 -8.61 3.68
CA TYR A 87 -26.12 -8.44 4.29
C TYR A 87 -27.28 -9.03 3.48
N ASN A 88 -27.07 -9.36 2.20
CA ASN A 88 -28.12 -9.82 1.28
C ASN A 88 -28.19 -11.34 1.06
N GLY A 89 -27.43 -12.13 1.84
CA GLY A 89 -27.40 -13.60 1.74
C GLY A 89 -26.45 -14.13 0.67
N GLY A 90 -26.42 -15.45 0.48
CA GLY A 90 -25.47 -16.12 -0.42
C GLY A 90 -24.00 -16.05 0.05
N HIS A 91 -23.78 -15.65 1.31
CA HIS A 91 -22.46 -15.45 1.91
C HIS A 91 -21.64 -16.73 1.98
N ILE A 92 -22.27 -17.89 2.18
CA ILE A 92 -21.53 -19.16 2.27
C ILE A 92 -20.82 -19.44 0.95
N GLU A 93 -21.56 -19.39 -0.16
CA GLU A 93 -21.06 -19.65 -1.51
C GLU A 93 -20.05 -18.58 -1.92
N PHE A 94 -20.38 -17.31 -1.68
CA PHE A 94 -19.52 -16.19 -2.07
C PHE A 94 -18.15 -16.23 -1.40
N PHE A 95 -18.11 -16.46 -0.08
CA PHE A 95 -16.83 -16.55 0.64
C PHE A 95 -16.05 -17.81 0.25
N ALA A 96 -16.74 -18.95 0.06
CA ALA A 96 -16.09 -20.17 -0.38
C ALA A 96 -15.43 -20.00 -1.76
N GLU A 97 -16.11 -19.32 -2.69
CA GLU A 97 -15.58 -19.05 -4.02
C GLU A 97 -14.32 -18.17 -3.97
N ILE A 98 -14.28 -17.15 -3.10
CA ILE A 98 -13.08 -16.33 -2.88
C ILE A 98 -11.91 -17.22 -2.40
N VAL A 99 -12.14 -18.05 -1.39
CA VAL A 99 -11.10 -18.93 -0.82
C VAL A 99 -10.59 -19.91 -1.88
N ASP A 100 -11.50 -20.53 -2.64
CA ASP A 100 -11.14 -21.47 -3.70
C ASP A 100 -10.37 -20.79 -4.83
N LEU A 101 -10.78 -19.59 -5.24
CA LEU A 101 -10.10 -18.85 -6.29
C LEU A 101 -8.72 -18.36 -5.85
N LEU A 102 -8.56 -17.93 -4.60
CA LEU A 102 -7.24 -17.63 -4.02
C LEU A 102 -6.33 -18.85 -4.06
N ARG A 103 -6.83 -20.02 -3.66
CA ARG A 103 -6.06 -21.28 -3.71
C ARG A 103 -5.68 -21.65 -5.13
N LYS A 104 -6.61 -21.58 -6.08
CA LYS A 104 -6.36 -21.83 -7.51
C LYS A 104 -5.29 -20.90 -8.09
N LYS A 105 -5.18 -19.67 -7.58
CA LYS A 105 -4.17 -18.68 -8.00
C LYS A 105 -2.88 -18.70 -7.17
N GLY A 106 -2.69 -19.70 -6.31
CA GLY A 106 -1.52 -19.83 -5.44
C GLY A 106 -1.35 -18.69 -4.44
N ALA A 107 -2.47 -18.16 -3.94
CA ALA A 107 -2.54 -17.04 -2.99
C ALA A 107 -3.36 -17.41 -1.73
N ASP A 108 -3.31 -18.68 -1.32
CA ASP A 108 -3.96 -19.25 -0.12
C ASP A 108 -3.42 -18.67 1.20
N ASP A 109 -2.31 -17.93 1.10
CA ASP A 109 -1.72 -17.20 2.20
C ASP A 109 -2.46 -15.87 2.49
N ILE A 110 -3.32 -15.39 1.59
CA ILE A 110 -4.26 -14.29 1.84
C ILE A 110 -5.47 -14.86 2.58
N LYS A 111 -5.77 -14.33 3.77
CA LYS A 111 -6.91 -14.79 4.57
C LYS A 111 -8.19 -14.07 4.22
N VAL A 112 -9.32 -14.71 4.47
CA VAL A 112 -10.65 -14.13 4.21
C VAL A 112 -11.37 -14.05 5.54
N PHE A 113 -11.89 -12.89 5.90
CA PHE A 113 -12.77 -12.70 7.04
C PHE A 113 -13.96 -11.85 6.62
N GLY A 114 -14.98 -11.74 7.48
CA GLY A 114 -16.09 -10.87 7.17
C GLY A 114 -17.14 -10.76 8.27
N GLY A 115 -18.28 -10.19 7.90
CA GLY A 115 -19.43 -10.03 8.77
C GLY A 115 -20.68 -9.69 7.96
N GLY A 116 -21.84 -9.80 8.61
CA GLY A 116 -23.13 -9.58 7.96
C GLY A 116 -24.25 -9.21 8.91
N GLY A 117 -23.90 -8.68 10.09
CA GLY A 117 -24.86 -8.40 11.16
C GLY A 117 -25.65 -9.65 11.55
N GLY A 118 -26.97 -9.61 11.36
CA GLY A 118 -27.88 -10.72 11.63
C GLY A 118 -28.11 -11.68 10.45
N THR A 119 -27.58 -11.38 9.26
CA THR A 119 -27.78 -12.22 8.06
C THR A 119 -26.97 -13.51 8.12
N ILE A 120 -25.78 -13.48 8.71
CA ILE A 120 -24.91 -14.65 8.84
C ILE A 120 -25.18 -15.33 10.19
N THR A 121 -25.69 -16.56 10.15
CA THR A 121 -25.95 -17.33 11.37
C THR A 121 -24.67 -17.98 11.91
N HIS A 122 -24.71 -18.45 13.17
CA HIS A 122 -23.59 -19.19 13.75
C HIS A 122 -23.31 -20.52 13.01
N GLU A 123 -24.37 -21.15 12.48
CA GLU A 123 -24.24 -22.36 11.67
C GLU A 123 -23.56 -22.06 10.33
N ASP A 124 -23.96 -20.99 9.65
CA ASP A 124 -23.33 -20.51 8.42
C ASP A 124 -21.85 -20.23 8.65
N ALA A 125 -21.52 -19.49 9.72
CA ALA A 125 -20.15 -19.19 10.07
C ALA A 125 -19.31 -20.45 10.31
N ALA A 126 -19.89 -21.49 10.95
CA ALA A 126 -19.21 -22.77 11.12
C ALA A 126 -18.95 -23.47 9.78
N ILE A 127 -19.90 -23.42 8.85
CA ILE A 127 -19.73 -23.94 7.48
C ILE A 127 -18.62 -23.15 6.75
N MET A 128 -18.67 -21.82 6.81
CA MET A 128 -17.69 -20.93 6.17
C MET A 128 -16.28 -21.17 6.71
N LYS A 129 -16.12 -21.32 8.03
CA LYS A 129 -14.83 -21.65 8.66
C LYS A 129 -14.30 -23.00 8.16
N ARG A 130 -15.15 -24.02 8.02
CA ARG A 130 -14.75 -25.32 7.41
C ARG A 130 -14.32 -25.18 5.96
N LYS A 131 -14.89 -24.23 5.21
CA LYS A 131 -14.50 -23.93 3.83
C LYS A 131 -13.25 -23.05 3.72
N GLY A 132 -12.68 -22.59 4.84
CA GLY A 132 -11.40 -21.89 4.89
C GLY A 132 -11.49 -20.37 5.12
N VAL A 133 -12.67 -19.87 5.49
CA VAL A 133 -12.81 -18.51 6.03
C VAL A 133 -12.15 -18.45 7.41
N ASP A 134 -11.36 -17.41 7.66
CA ASP A 134 -10.56 -17.29 8.89
C ASP A 134 -11.41 -16.85 10.08
N GLU A 135 -12.26 -15.82 9.90
CA GLU A 135 -13.14 -15.32 10.97
C GLU A 135 -14.42 -14.67 10.43
N ILE A 136 -15.51 -14.79 11.19
CA ILE A 136 -16.79 -14.12 10.96
C ILE A 136 -17.18 -13.33 12.20
N PHE A 137 -17.34 -12.02 12.04
CA PHE A 137 -17.79 -11.13 13.09
C PHE A 137 -19.31 -10.98 13.05
N PHE A 138 -19.92 -11.12 14.22
CA PHE A 138 -21.37 -11.01 14.41
C PHE A 138 -21.77 -9.63 14.90
N ALA A 139 -23.07 -9.31 14.79
CA ALA A 139 -23.63 -8.13 15.40
C ALA A 139 -23.25 -8.05 16.89
N GLY A 140 -22.78 -6.88 17.33
CA GLY A 140 -22.33 -6.65 18.70
C GLY A 140 -20.83 -6.86 18.93
N THR A 141 -20.08 -7.44 17.98
CA THR A 141 -18.62 -7.45 18.04
C THR A 141 -18.10 -6.01 18.04
N SER A 142 -17.27 -5.66 19.02
CA SER A 142 -16.70 -4.31 19.13
C SER A 142 -15.65 -4.06 18.05
N LEU A 143 -15.50 -2.79 17.64
CA LEU A 143 -14.48 -2.42 16.66
C LEU A 143 -13.05 -2.67 17.18
N GLU A 144 -12.84 -2.49 18.49
CA GLU A 144 -11.55 -2.75 19.14
C GLU A 144 -11.18 -4.25 19.07
N GLU A 145 -12.14 -5.15 19.27
CA GLU A 145 -11.91 -6.59 19.11
C GLU A 145 -11.55 -6.96 17.68
N MET A 146 -12.20 -6.35 16.67
CA MET A 146 -11.86 -6.57 15.26
C MET A 146 -10.44 -6.09 14.95
N VAL A 147 -10.07 -4.90 15.42
CA VAL A 147 -8.71 -4.34 15.26
C VAL A 147 -7.67 -5.25 15.91
N LYS A 148 -7.92 -5.68 17.15
CA LYS A 148 -7.05 -6.58 17.89
C LYS A 148 -6.88 -7.92 17.16
N PHE A 149 -7.97 -8.48 16.65
CA PHE A 149 -7.93 -9.69 15.83
C PHE A 149 -7.02 -9.50 14.60
N VAL A 150 -7.21 -8.42 13.85
CA VAL A 150 -6.39 -8.10 12.68
C VAL A 150 -4.91 -8.03 13.04
N HIS A 151 -4.54 -7.25 14.05
CA HIS A 151 -3.14 -7.12 14.45
C HIS A 151 -2.52 -8.46 14.88
N GLN A 152 -3.24 -9.25 15.68
CA GLN A 152 -2.73 -10.53 16.19
C GLN A 152 -2.64 -11.60 15.10
N ARG A 153 -3.62 -11.65 14.20
CA ARG A 153 -3.71 -12.68 13.18
C ARG A 153 -2.86 -12.36 11.96
N TYR A 154 -2.89 -11.11 11.53
CA TYR A 154 -2.34 -10.65 10.26
C TYR A 154 -1.01 -9.89 10.41
N GLY A 155 -0.69 -9.36 11.59
CA GLY A 155 0.57 -8.64 11.86
C GLY A 155 1.83 -9.51 11.94
N LYS A 156 1.70 -10.83 11.90
CA LYS A 156 2.86 -11.74 11.93
C LYS A 156 3.64 -11.68 10.59
N PRO A 157 4.98 -11.73 10.60
CA PRO A 157 5.78 -11.81 9.38
C PRO A 157 5.34 -12.96 8.47
N ARG A 158 5.30 -12.71 7.16
CA ARG A 158 5.06 -13.75 6.14
C ARG A 158 6.33 -14.56 5.87
N GLY A 159 6.17 -15.86 5.66
CA GLY A 159 7.20 -16.68 5.03
C GLY A 159 7.44 -16.24 3.57
N LYS A 160 8.59 -16.61 3.00
CA LYS A 160 8.90 -16.28 1.59
C LYS A 160 7.85 -16.89 0.66
N ARG A 161 7.17 -16.05 -0.12
CA ARG A 161 6.19 -16.49 -1.12
C ARG A 161 6.86 -17.17 -2.30
N THR A 162 6.35 -18.34 -2.66
CA THR A 162 6.78 -19.12 -3.83
C THR A 162 5.74 -19.02 -4.94
N ARG A 163 5.26 -17.80 -5.24
CA ARG A 163 4.22 -17.64 -6.23
C ARG A 163 4.79 -17.68 -7.64
N ALA A 164 4.14 -18.43 -8.53
CA ALA A 164 4.45 -18.38 -9.96
C ALA A 164 4.27 -16.93 -10.47
N LYS A 165 5.28 -16.39 -11.16
CA LYS A 165 5.20 -15.06 -11.74
C LYS A 165 4.15 -15.09 -12.85
N THR A 166 3.10 -14.28 -12.74
CA THR A 166 2.16 -14.07 -13.85
C THR A 166 2.83 -13.22 -14.93
N LEU A 167 2.38 -13.32 -16.17
CA LEU A 167 2.90 -12.49 -17.28
C LEU A 167 2.88 -10.99 -16.93
N ASP A 168 1.82 -10.52 -16.28
CA ASP A 168 1.71 -9.12 -15.84
C ASP A 168 2.79 -8.75 -14.80
N MET A 169 3.11 -9.66 -13.88
CA MET A 169 4.16 -9.45 -12.87
C MET A 169 5.55 -9.52 -13.48
N GLU A 170 5.77 -10.40 -14.47
CA GLU A 170 7.02 -10.42 -15.23
C GLU A 170 7.19 -9.17 -16.07
N LEU A 171 6.13 -8.69 -16.70
CA LEU A 171 6.12 -7.45 -17.46
C LEU A 171 6.42 -6.26 -16.54
N ALA A 172 5.74 -6.16 -15.39
CA ALA A 172 5.99 -5.13 -14.39
C ALA A 172 7.46 -5.14 -13.92
N HIS A 173 8.02 -6.33 -13.63
CA HIS A 173 9.42 -6.46 -13.25
C HIS A 173 10.38 -5.96 -14.34
N LYS A 174 10.15 -6.37 -15.59
CA LYS A 174 10.95 -5.92 -16.75
C LYS A 174 10.84 -4.40 -16.95
N LEU A 175 9.65 -3.82 -16.77
CA LEU A 175 9.46 -2.38 -16.86
C LEU A 175 10.23 -1.65 -15.75
N SER A 176 10.17 -2.12 -14.50
CA SER A 176 10.96 -1.56 -13.40
C SER A 176 12.47 -1.68 -13.64
N GLU A 177 12.96 -2.81 -14.18
CA GLU A 177 14.37 -2.98 -14.55
C GLU A 177 14.82 -1.96 -15.61
N ILE A 178 13.99 -1.72 -16.63
CA ILE A 178 14.24 -0.74 -17.68
C ILE A 178 14.29 0.69 -17.09
N GLU A 179 13.35 1.04 -16.22
CA GLU A 179 13.31 2.34 -15.54
C GLU A 179 14.55 2.58 -14.67
N GLU A 180 14.98 1.57 -13.90
CA GLU A 180 16.21 1.67 -13.12
C GLU A 180 17.47 1.84 -13.99
N ALA A 181 17.55 1.10 -15.10
CA ALA A 181 18.66 1.19 -16.05
C ALA A 181 18.71 2.58 -16.73
N ALA A 182 17.55 3.12 -17.10
CA ALA A 182 17.42 4.47 -17.65
C ALA A 182 17.76 5.56 -16.61
N GLY A 183 17.33 5.40 -15.36
CA GLY A 183 17.66 6.30 -14.26
C GLY A 183 19.17 6.33 -13.93
N LYS A 184 19.84 5.18 -13.98
CA LYS A 184 21.31 5.06 -13.83
C LYS A 184 22.05 5.73 -14.99
N SER A 185 21.52 5.62 -16.22
CA SER A 185 22.10 6.27 -17.41
C SER A 185 22.03 7.80 -17.35
N LYS A 186 20.94 8.39 -16.82
CA LYS A 186 20.86 9.85 -16.58
C LYS A 186 21.85 10.35 -15.50
N LYS A 187 22.08 9.57 -14.43
CA LYS A 187 23.12 9.88 -13.42
C LYS A 187 24.53 9.82 -14.00
N HIS A 188 24.80 8.90 -14.93
CA HIS A 188 26.12 8.78 -15.56
C HIS A 188 26.38 9.90 -16.57
N GLN A 189 25.37 10.32 -17.33
CA GLN A 189 25.48 11.45 -18.27
C GLN A 189 25.64 12.81 -17.56
N THR A 190 24.97 13.02 -16.41
CA THR A 190 25.11 14.26 -15.63
C THR A 190 26.45 14.36 -14.90
N ALA A 191 27.01 13.23 -14.46
CA ALA A 191 28.35 13.19 -13.89
C ALA A 191 29.46 13.38 -14.94
N SER A 192 29.28 12.88 -16.17
CA SER A 192 30.26 13.07 -17.25
C SER A 192 30.22 14.49 -17.83
N SER A 193 29.04 15.11 -17.93
CA SER A 193 28.90 16.50 -18.41
C SER A 193 29.42 17.53 -17.42
N ALA A 194 29.27 17.30 -16.10
CA ALA A 194 29.87 18.15 -15.07
C ALA A 194 31.42 18.09 -15.06
N LYS A 195 32.00 16.93 -15.40
CA LYS A 195 33.45 16.76 -15.52
C LYS A 195 34.02 17.41 -16.81
N ALA A 196 33.25 17.38 -17.91
CA ALA A 196 33.60 18.06 -19.15
C ALA A 196 33.49 19.60 -19.05
N ALA A 197 32.45 20.12 -18.39
CA ALA A 197 32.27 21.56 -18.20
C ALA A 197 33.38 22.19 -17.31
N LYS A 198 33.90 21.43 -16.33
CA LYS A 198 35.00 21.88 -15.45
C LYS A 198 36.36 21.89 -16.15
N ALA A 199 36.54 21.13 -17.23
CA ALA A 199 37.77 21.12 -18.03
C ALA A 199 37.81 22.27 -19.07
N ALA A 200 36.64 22.70 -19.58
CA ALA A 200 36.55 23.79 -20.57
C ALA A 200 36.68 25.20 -19.97
N ALA A 201 36.47 25.37 -18.66
CA ALA A 201 36.55 26.68 -17.98
C ALA A 201 37.98 27.13 -17.59
N ALA A 202 39.02 26.39 -17.99
CA ALA A 202 40.41 26.68 -17.64
C ALA A 202 41.18 27.52 -18.67
N GLY A 203 40.53 28.07 -19.70
CA GLY A 203 41.26 28.84 -20.72
C GLY A 203 40.39 29.73 -21.60
N SER A 204 39.99 30.89 -21.08
CA SER A 204 39.85 32.12 -21.87
C SER A 204 39.64 33.34 -20.95
N LYS A 205 40.50 34.35 -21.10
CA LYS A 205 40.32 35.67 -20.48
C LYS A 205 39.20 36.40 -21.23
N ILE A 206 38.11 36.72 -20.54
CA ILE A 206 37.01 37.52 -21.07
C ILE A 206 37.21 38.96 -20.61
N GLU A 207 37.39 39.88 -21.56
CA GLU A 207 37.31 41.33 -21.34
C GLU A 207 35.85 41.74 -21.15
N HIS A 208 35.56 42.47 -20.08
CA HIS A 208 34.23 43.01 -19.79
C HIS A 208 33.98 44.29 -20.59
N GLN A 209 33.04 44.25 -21.53
CA GLN A 209 32.44 45.44 -22.11
C GLN A 209 31.00 45.57 -21.58
N THR A 210 30.76 46.58 -20.74
CA THR A 210 29.47 46.85 -20.12
C THR A 210 28.52 47.52 -21.12
N SER A 211 27.42 46.87 -21.48
CA SER A 211 26.32 47.48 -22.23
C SER A 211 25.28 48.09 -21.28
N ARG A 212 24.89 49.33 -21.55
CA ARG A 212 23.90 50.14 -20.81
C ARG A 212 22.49 49.56 -20.99
N VAL A 213 21.78 49.35 -19.88
CA VAL A 213 20.38 48.94 -19.85
C VAL A 213 19.49 50.18 -19.95
N VAL A 214 18.63 50.25 -20.97
CA VAL A 214 17.57 51.25 -21.10
C VAL A 214 16.29 50.66 -20.50
N GLY A 215 15.79 51.27 -19.43
CA GLY A 215 14.62 50.82 -18.68
C GLY A 215 13.29 51.22 -19.32
N PHE A 216 12.25 50.45 -19.05
CA PHE A 216 10.85 50.81 -19.27
C PHE A 216 10.13 50.75 -17.93
N THR A 217 9.78 51.92 -17.39
CA THR A 217 8.87 52.11 -16.25
C THR A 217 7.44 51.95 -16.74
N LYS A 218 6.62 51.21 -15.99
CA LYS A 218 5.19 51.03 -16.26
C LYS A 218 4.43 51.65 -15.08
N ASP A 219 4.02 52.90 -15.24
CA ASP A 219 3.05 53.54 -14.38
C ASP A 219 1.82 53.90 -15.23
N HIS A 220 0.64 53.46 -14.78
CA HIS A 220 -0.66 53.97 -15.21
C HIS A 220 -1.49 54.18 -13.96
N VAL A 221 -1.77 55.45 -13.67
CA VAL A 221 -2.93 55.92 -12.90
C VAL A 221 -3.33 57.25 -13.55
N ASP A 222 -4.48 57.25 -14.21
CA ASP A 222 -5.66 57.91 -13.66
C ASP A 222 -6.71 56.83 -13.39
#